data_AF-A0A0V1NBI1-F1
#
_entry.id   AF-A0A0V1NBI1-F1
#
_cell.length_a   1.000
_cell.length_b   1.000
_cell.length_c   1.000
_cell.angle_alpha   90.00
_cell.angle_beta   90.00
_cell.angle_gamma   90.00
#
_symmetry.space_group_name_H-M   'P 1'
#
loop_
_entity.id
_entity.type
_entity.pdbx_description
1 polymer ?
#
loop_
_entity_poly.entity_id
_entity_poly.type
_entity_poly.pdbx_seq_one_letter_code
_entity_poly.pdbx_strand_id
1 'polypeptide(L)'
;LENGIDEHVKNNLTVLDKTHKVFLNPISVKQILLSDKNDPLPLTEPVGVNLQDFKTEILKLQTNAKNLQNEEQACALKMILNALENLNLLSMEQIADIYYVFGKDIMVDDKQMKEILISMTNNGFFVPDDAADYMQKFKEFPEKTINWKTVTKVIAPEIIIGADGEMCTKRNVDESQNKLLPEIVHIYIDPKTNAIKMIDKN
;
A
#
# COMPACT_ATOMS: atom_id res chain seq x y z
N LEU A 1 14.97 27.61 3.86
CA LEU A 1 15.15 27.22 2.46
C LEU A 1 13.78 26.87 1.94
N GLU A 2 13.27 27.63 0.99
CA GLU A 2 12.14 27.22 0.15
C GLU A 2 12.59 25.92 -0.54
N ASN A 3 12.35 24.78 0.10
CA ASN A 3 12.66 23.49 -0.50
C ASN A 3 11.54 23.21 -1.50
N GLY A 4 11.60 23.89 -2.63
CA GLY A 4 10.83 23.54 -3.81
C GLY A 4 11.02 22.06 -4.04
N ILE A 5 9.94 21.30 -3.91
CA ILE A 5 9.92 19.90 -4.32
C ILE A 5 10.41 19.90 -5.75
N ASP A 6 11.48 19.14 -6.00
CA ASP A 6 12.02 18.92 -7.34
C ASP A 6 10.85 18.70 -8.31
N GLU A 7 10.81 19.47 -9.39
CA GLU A 7 9.74 19.42 -10.39
C GLU A 7 9.53 17.98 -10.88
N HIS A 8 10.60 17.19 -10.95
CA HIS A 8 10.53 15.76 -11.24
C HIS A 8 9.76 14.97 -10.19
N VAL A 9 10.03 15.17 -8.89
CA VAL A 9 9.32 14.48 -7.81
C VAL A 9 7.84 14.87 -7.81
N LYS A 10 7.52 16.13 -8.10
CA LYS A 10 6.14 16.60 -8.24
C LYS A 10 5.42 15.94 -9.42
N ASN A 11 6.10 15.77 -10.55
CA ASN A 11 5.56 15.08 -11.72
C ASN A 11 5.28 13.61 -11.41
N ASN A 12 6.22 12.91 -10.76
CA ASN A 12 6.04 11.53 -10.35
C ASN A 12 4.85 11.36 -9.41
N LEU A 13 4.73 12.20 -8.38
CA LEU A 13 3.60 12.17 -7.45
C LEU A 13 2.25 12.41 -8.17
N THR A 14 2.25 13.27 -9.18
CA THR A 14 1.05 13.55 -9.99
C THR A 14 0.62 12.32 -10.79
N VAL A 15 1.57 11.61 -11.41
CA VAL A 15 1.29 10.35 -12.14
C VAL A 15 0.73 9.30 -11.18
N LEU A 16 1.33 9.13 -10.00
CA LEU A 16 0.87 8.16 -9.00
C LEU A 16 -0.54 8.48 -8.48
N ASP A 17 -0.81 9.74 -8.12
CA ASP A 17 -2.14 10.18 -7.63
C ASP A 17 -3.23 9.99 -8.69
N LYS A 18 -2.96 10.36 -9.94
CA LYS A 18 -3.93 10.21 -11.03
C LYS A 18 -4.14 8.74 -11.41
N THR A 19 -3.09 7.92 -11.36
CA THR A 19 -3.20 6.46 -11.53
C THR A 19 -4.13 5.87 -10.47
N HIS A 20 -3.94 6.24 -9.20
CA HIS A 20 -4.82 5.82 -8.11
C HIS A 20 -6.29 6.19 -8.36
N LYS A 21 -6.55 7.46 -8.71
CA LYS A 21 -7.92 7.97 -8.90
C LYS A 21 -8.65 7.34 -10.08
N VAL A 22 -7.94 6.97 -11.15
CA VAL A 22 -8.56 6.40 -12.35
C VAL A 22 -8.65 4.87 -12.25
N PHE A 23 -7.56 4.19 -11.89
CA PHE A 23 -7.48 2.73 -11.98
C PHE A 23 -7.70 2.01 -10.64
N LEU A 24 -7.49 2.67 -9.50
CA LEU A 24 -7.63 2.07 -8.17
C LEU A 24 -8.87 2.55 -7.41
N ASN A 25 -9.93 2.97 -8.12
CA ASN A 25 -11.23 3.21 -7.50
C ASN A 25 -11.91 1.86 -7.15
N PRO A 26 -12.87 1.83 -6.19
CA PRO A 26 -13.45 0.57 -5.70
C PRO A 26 -14.04 -0.35 -6.78
N ILE A 27 -14.59 0.22 -7.86
CA ILE A 27 -15.17 -0.57 -8.96
C ILE A 27 -14.06 -1.19 -9.81
N SER A 28 -13.09 -0.38 -10.22
CA SER A 28 -11.95 -0.82 -11.03
C SER A 28 -11.08 -1.84 -10.29
N VAL A 29 -10.77 -1.62 -9.01
CA VAL A 29 -9.97 -2.56 -8.21
C VAL A 29 -10.61 -3.94 -8.18
N LYS A 30 -11.92 -4.01 -7.93
CA LYS A 30 -12.64 -5.29 -7.92
C LYS A 30 -12.53 -6.00 -9.27
N GLN A 31 -12.62 -5.28 -10.39
CA GLN A 31 -12.49 -5.86 -11.72
C GLN A 31 -11.07 -6.35 -11.99
N ILE A 32 -10.06 -5.52 -11.73
CA ILE A 32 -8.64 -5.84 -11.89
C ILE A 32 -8.29 -7.12 -11.12
N LEU A 33 -8.70 -7.22 -9.86
CA LEU A 33 -8.41 -8.39 -9.01
C LEU A 33 -9.12 -9.67 -9.46
N LEU A 34 -10.26 -9.58 -10.14
CA LEU A 34 -11.06 -10.75 -10.52
C LEU A 34 -10.71 -11.30 -11.91
N SER A 35 -10.31 -10.44 -12.85
CA SER A 35 -10.07 -10.84 -14.23
C SER A 35 -8.62 -10.73 -14.68
N ASP A 36 -7.80 -9.92 -14.00
CA ASP A 36 -6.42 -9.54 -14.35
C ASP A 36 -6.20 -9.32 -15.86
N LYS A 37 -7.23 -8.78 -16.51
CA LYS A 37 -7.26 -8.47 -17.93
C LYS A 37 -7.45 -6.97 -18.10
N ASN A 38 -7.03 -6.48 -19.27
CA ASN A 38 -7.29 -5.11 -19.71
C ASN A 38 -8.77 -4.93 -20.10
N ASP A 39 -9.66 -5.21 -19.15
CA ASP A 39 -11.11 -5.09 -19.28
C ASP A 39 -11.51 -3.61 -19.45
N PRO A 40 -12.71 -3.32 -19.97
CA PRO A 40 -13.16 -1.95 -20.14
C PRO A 40 -13.16 -1.15 -18.82
N LEU A 41 -12.59 0.05 -18.86
CA LEU A 41 -12.58 1.00 -17.75
C LEU A 41 -14.02 1.48 -17.47
N PRO A 42 -14.55 1.31 -16.25
CA PRO A 42 -15.89 1.76 -15.90
C PRO A 42 -15.94 3.30 -15.92
N LEU A 43 -16.72 3.86 -16.84
CA LEU A 43 -16.88 5.31 -17.05
C LEU A 43 -17.83 5.99 -16.03
N THR A 44 -17.97 5.45 -14.83
CA THR A 44 -18.80 6.05 -13.79
C THR A 44 -18.18 7.35 -13.29
N GLU A 45 -18.95 8.42 -13.09
CA GLU A 45 -18.44 9.63 -12.42
C GLU A 45 -17.88 9.28 -11.03
N PRO A 46 -16.71 9.80 -10.61
CA PRO A 46 -15.92 10.88 -11.21
C PRO A 46 -14.82 10.43 -12.20
N VAL A 47 -14.79 9.16 -12.62
CA VAL A 47 -13.71 8.59 -13.45
C VAL A 47 -13.57 9.31 -14.79
N GLY A 48 -14.67 9.72 -15.43
CA GLY A 48 -14.64 10.45 -16.70
C GLY A 48 -13.92 11.80 -16.66
N VAL A 49 -14.13 12.59 -15.60
CA VAL A 49 -13.43 13.88 -15.40
C VAL A 49 -11.95 13.65 -15.08
N ASN A 50 -11.68 12.69 -14.18
CA ASN A 50 -10.32 12.31 -13.82
C ASN A 50 -9.51 11.78 -15.01
N LEU A 51 -10.17 11.11 -15.97
CA LEU A 51 -9.56 10.55 -17.17
C LEU A 51 -9.03 11.64 -18.13
N GLN A 52 -9.84 12.67 -18.43
CA GLN A 52 -9.42 13.74 -19.34
C GLN A 52 -8.31 14.60 -18.73
N ASP A 53 -8.42 14.88 -17.43
CA ASP A 53 -7.35 15.53 -16.68
C ASP A 53 -6.07 14.70 -16.74
N PHE A 54 -6.16 13.38 -16.51
CA PHE A 54 -4.99 12.53 -16.51
C PHE A 54 -4.34 12.45 -17.90
N LYS A 55 -5.15 12.30 -18.97
CA LYS A 55 -4.66 12.32 -20.35
C LYS A 55 -3.89 13.61 -20.65
N THR A 56 -4.43 14.75 -20.23
CA THR A 56 -3.80 16.06 -20.41
C THR A 56 -2.45 16.15 -19.70
N GLU A 57 -2.36 15.67 -18.46
CA GLU A 57 -1.11 15.67 -17.71
C GLU A 57 -0.05 14.73 -18.32
N ILE A 58 -0.43 13.52 -18.73
CA ILE A 58 0.50 12.57 -19.38
C ILE A 58 1.07 13.18 -20.68
N LEU A 59 0.23 13.83 -21.49
CA LEU A 59 0.69 14.48 -22.72
C LEU A 59 1.66 15.64 -22.46
N LYS A 60 1.43 16.45 -21.41
CA LYS A 60 2.37 17.50 -21.00
C LYS A 60 3.73 16.91 -20.56
N LEU A 61 3.71 15.79 -19.85
CA LEU A 61 4.92 15.11 -19.40
C LEU A 61 5.72 14.50 -20.57
N GLN A 62 5.04 13.90 -21.55
CA GLN A 62 5.70 13.31 -22.73
C GLN A 62 6.28 14.34 -23.70
N THR A 63 5.67 15.54 -23.79
CA THR A 63 6.10 16.58 -24.75
C THR A 63 7.32 17.38 -24.29
N ASN A 64 7.65 17.36 -22.99
CA ASN A 64 8.81 18.05 -22.45
C ASN A 64 9.91 17.03 -22.07
N ALA A 65 10.96 16.96 -22.88
CA ALA A 65 12.07 16.03 -22.67
C ALA A 65 12.78 16.19 -21.30
N LYS A 66 12.61 17.32 -20.62
CA LYS A 66 13.15 17.54 -19.26
C LYS A 66 12.34 16.84 -18.16
N ASN A 67 11.11 16.41 -18.46
CA ASN A 67 10.19 15.81 -17.47
C ASN A 67 10.35 14.29 -17.36
N LEU A 68 11.03 13.65 -18.32
CA LEU A 68 11.30 12.22 -18.34
C LEU A 68 12.77 11.96 -18.00
N GLN A 69 13.03 11.19 -16.94
CA GLN A 69 14.40 10.88 -16.53
C GLN A 69 14.95 9.62 -17.18
N ASN A 70 14.11 8.67 -17.58
CA ASN A 70 14.55 7.38 -18.11
C ASN A 70 13.52 6.73 -19.04
N GLU A 71 13.98 5.70 -19.77
CA GLU A 71 13.17 4.93 -20.72
C GLU A 71 12.02 4.17 -20.04
N GLU A 72 12.19 3.73 -18.78
CA GLU A 72 11.14 3.05 -18.01
C GLU A 72 9.94 3.97 -17.78
N GLN A 73 10.17 5.23 -17.39
CA GLN A 73 9.12 6.24 -17.22
C GLN A 73 8.43 6.52 -18.56
N ALA A 74 9.18 6.68 -19.65
CA ALA A 74 8.61 6.89 -20.97
C ALA A 74 7.71 5.72 -21.40
N CYS A 75 8.13 4.49 -21.13
CA CYS A 75 7.36 3.29 -21.40
C CYS A 75 6.08 3.23 -20.56
N ALA A 76 6.17 3.50 -19.26
CA ALA A 76 5.03 3.54 -18.36
C ALA A 76 4.02 4.65 -18.74
N LEU A 77 4.47 5.85 -19.11
CA LEU A 77 3.57 6.91 -19.62
C LEU A 77 2.85 6.49 -20.90
N LYS A 78 3.56 5.81 -21.83
CA LYS A 78 2.95 5.30 -23.07
C LYS A 78 1.90 4.23 -22.79
N MET A 79 2.17 3.34 -21.84
CA MET A 79 1.22 2.33 -21.39
C MET A 79 -0.03 2.97 -20.77
N ILE A 80 0.14 3.94 -19.87
CA ILE A 80 -0.97 4.69 -19.26
C ILE A 80 -1.80 5.37 -20.37
N LEU A 81 -1.16 6.11 -21.27
CA LEU A 81 -1.86 6.81 -22.34
C LEU A 81 -2.67 5.85 -23.21
N ASN A 82 -2.08 4.71 -23.59
CA ASN A 82 -2.76 3.68 -24.37
C ASN A 82 -3.99 3.10 -23.64
N ALA A 83 -3.89 2.88 -22.33
CA ALA A 83 -5.03 2.43 -21.52
C ALA A 83 -6.14 3.49 -21.46
N LEU A 84 -5.77 4.77 -21.25
CA LEU A 84 -6.72 5.88 -21.24
C LEU A 84 -7.40 6.10 -22.59
N GLU A 85 -6.69 5.92 -23.71
CA GLU A 85 -7.23 6.11 -25.07
C GLU A 85 -8.17 4.99 -25.51
N ASN A 86 -7.85 3.76 -25.12
CA ASN A 86 -8.69 2.60 -25.43
C ASN A 86 -9.76 2.35 -24.37
N LEU A 87 -9.84 3.18 -23.32
CA LEU A 87 -10.75 3.03 -22.19
C LEU A 87 -10.64 1.63 -21.56
N ASN A 88 -9.41 1.18 -21.35
CA ASN A 88 -9.11 -0.11 -20.73
C ASN A 88 -8.51 0.08 -19.35
N LEU A 89 -8.79 -0.87 -18.46
CA LEU A 89 -8.08 -1.03 -17.20
C LEU A 89 -6.62 -1.43 -17.46
N LEU A 90 -5.77 -1.09 -16.50
CA LEU A 90 -4.44 -1.65 -16.37
C LEU A 90 -4.55 -2.90 -15.49
N SER A 91 -3.84 -3.96 -15.86
CA SER A 91 -3.63 -5.14 -15.00
C SER A 91 -2.88 -4.78 -13.72
N MET A 92 -2.91 -5.67 -12.73
CA MET A 92 -2.29 -5.38 -11.45
C MET A 92 -0.76 -5.32 -11.55
N GLU A 93 -0.18 -6.13 -12.44
CA GLU A 93 1.26 -6.07 -12.79
C GLU A 93 1.64 -4.70 -13.36
N GLN A 94 0.86 -4.19 -14.33
CA GLN A 94 1.11 -2.88 -14.94
C GLN A 94 0.98 -1.73 -13.94
N ILE A 95 0.03 -1.82 -13.01
CA ILE A 95 -0.10 -0.83 -11.94
C ILE A 95 1.12 -0.91 -11.02
N ALA A 96 1.57 -2.10 -10.63
CA ALA A 96 2.76 -2.27 -9.80
C ALA A 96 4.01 -1.68 -10.47
N ASP A 97 4.18 -1.89 -11.78
CA ASP A 97 5.27 -1.31 -12.57
C ASP A 97 5.24 0.23 -12.56
N ILE A 98 4.06 0.84 -12.71
CA ILE A 98 3.91 2.30 -12.60
C ILE A 98 4.36 2.78 -11.23
N TYR A 99 3.88 2.15 -10.15
CA TYR A 99 4.26 2.54 -8.79
C TYR A 99 5.75 2.35 -8.52
N TYR A 100 6.37 1.31 -9.07
CA TYR A 100 7.81 1.11 -8.99
C TYR A 100 8.58 2.21 -9.72
N VAL A 101 8.26 2.46 -11.00
CA VAL A 101 9.00 3.37 -11.88
C VAL A 101 8.89 4.82 -11.41
N PHE A 102 7.71 5.27 -11.00
CA PHE A 102 7.49 6.65 -10.53
C PHE A 102 7.74 6.82 -9.02
N GLY A 103 7.66 5.73 -8.24
CA GLY A 103 7.82 5.77 -6.79
C GLY A 103 9.24 5.56 -6.29
N LYS A 104 10.15 4.99 -7.09
CA LYS A 104 11.50 4.59 -6.63
C LYS A 104 12.35 5.72 -6.02
N ASP A 105 12.18 6.95 -6.51
CA ASP A 105 12.95 8.11 -6.05
C ASP A 105 12.21 8.94 -4.98
N ILE A 106 10.99 8.53 -4.60
CA ILE A 106 10.23 9.21 -3.56
C ILE A 106 10.82 8.85 -2.21
N MET A 107 11.23 9.90 -1.51
CA MET A 107 11.75 9.84 -0.15
C MET A 107 10.76 10.50 0.79
N VAL A 108 10.45 9.82 1.90
CA VAL A 108 9.64 10.39 2.97
C VAL A 108 10.48 10.54 4.24
N ASP A 109 10.16 11.56 5.02
CA ASP A 109 10.77 11.79 6.32
C ASP A 109 10.09 10.94 7.42
N ASP A 110 10.70 10.93 8.61
CA ASP A 110 10.20 10.19 9.77
C ASP A 110 8.76 10.57 10.16
N LYS A 111 8.38 11.84 9.98
CA LYS A 111 7.04 12.32 10.34
C LYS A 111 6.02 11.76 9.36
N GLN A 112 6.29 11.86 8.06
CA GLN A 112 5.44 11.31 7.01
C GLN A 112 5.31 9.79 7.12
N MET A 113 6.41 9.07 7.37
CA MET A 113 6.36 7.62 7.58
C MET A 113 5.53 7.25 8.81
N LYS A 114 5.67 7.99 9.92
CA LYS A 114 4.84 7.78 11.11
C LYS A 114 3.35 7.96 10.81
N GLU A 115 2.99 8.98 10.03
CA GLU A 115 1.60 9.20 9.59
C GLU A 115 1.08 8.05 8.71
N ILE A 116 1.91 7.52 7.80
CA ILE A 116 1.59 6.34 6.98
C ILE A 116 1.34 5.12 7.87
N LEU A 117 2.23 4.82 8.80
CA LEU A 117 2.09 3.69 9.72
C LEU A 117 0.82 3.79 10.56
N ILE A 118 0.52 4.97 11.12
CA ILE A 118 -0.74 5.21 11.86
C ILE A 118 -1.96 4.98 10.97
N SER A 119 -1.94 5.45 9.73
CA SER A 119 -3.03 5.21 8.78
C SER A 119 -3.23 3.72 8.52
N MET A 120 -2.14 2.98 8.28
CA MET A 120 -2.20 1.53 8.07
C MET A 120 -2.71 0.77 9.31
N THR A 121 -2.32 1.19 10.52
CA THR A 121 -2.87 0.69 11.80
C THR A 121 -4.37 0.93 11.90
N ASN A 122 -4.84 2.15 11.61
CA ASN A 122 -6.26 2.50 11.68
C ASN A 122 -7.11 1.71 10.67
N ASN A 123 -6.51 1.27 9.56
CA ASN A 123 -7.15 0.41 8.57
C ASN A 123 -7.01 -1.09 8.88
N GLY A 124 -6.52 -1.46 10.07
CA GLY A 124 -6.45 -2.85 10.53
C GLY A 124 -5.27 -3.66 9.99
N PHE A 125 -4.32 -3.04 9.28
CA PHE A 125 -3.16 -3.73 8.72
C PHE A 125 -2.15 -4.10 9.82
N PHE A 126 -1.86 -3.14 10.70
CA PHE A 126 -0.94 -3.26 11.83
C PHE A 126 -1.69 -3.27 13.17
N VAL A 127 -1.07 -3.80 14.23
CA VAL A 127 -1.59 -3.64 15.60
C VAL A 127 -1.29 -2.22 16.15
N PRO A 128 -2.03 -1.71 17.14
CA PRO A 128 -1.87 -0.33 17.65
C PRO A 128 -0.44 0.07 18.04
N ASP A 129 0.38 -0.87 18.52
CA ASP A 129 1.74 -0.60 19.01
C ASP A 129 2.82 -0.74 17.93
N ASP A 130 2.47 -1.24 16.74
CA ASP A 130 3.43 -1.55 15.67
C ASP A 130 4.12 -0.31 15.09
N ALA A 131 3.45 0.85 15.11
CA ALA A 131 4.00 2.06 14.50
C ALA A 131 5.36 2.45 15.12
N ALA A 132 5.54 2.27 16.44
CA ALA A 132 6.81 2.56 17.11
C ALA A 132 7.90 1.54 16.72
N ASP A 133 7.54 0.26 16.68
CA ASP A 133 8.46 -0.83 16.36
C ASP A 133 8.95 -0.73 14.90
N TYR A 134 8.05 -0.46 13.95
CA TYR A 134 8.43 -0.24 12.55
C TYR A 134 9.26 1.03 12.37
N MET A 135 8.95 2.12 13.07
CA MET A 135 9.81 3.31 13.07
C MET A 135 11.21 3.02 13.60
N GLN A 136 11.36 2.11 14.56
CA GLN A 136 12.67 1.66 15.03
C GLN A 136 13.39 0.81 13.98
N LYS A 137 12.70 -0.15 13.36
CA LYS A 137 13.25 -0.94 12.23
C LYS A 137 13.72 -0.05 11.08
N PHE A 138 13.00 1.03 10.76
CA PHE A 138 13.42 1.98 9.73
C PHE A 138 14.72 2.71 10.07
N LYS A 139 14.98 3.03 11.34
CA LYS A 139 16.20 3.70 11.79
C LYS A 139 17.44 2.82 11.79
N GLU A 140 17.27 1.50 11.70
CA GLU A 140 18.38 0.55 11.57
C GLU A 140 19.02 0.62 10.18
N PHE A 141 18.35 1.24 9.21
CA PHE A 141 18.89 1.47 7.88
C PHE A 141 19.78 2.72 7.86
N PRO A 142 20.93 2.66 7.15
CA PRO A 142 21.88 3.76 7.11
C PRO A 142 21.34 4.98 6.34
N GLU A 143 20.32 4.80 5.50
CA GLU A 143 19.67 5.89 4.79
C GLU A 143 18.87 6.79 5.75
N LYS A 144 19.14 8.10 5.76
CA LYS A 144 18.40 9.09 6.58
C LYS A 144 16.98 9.35 6.09
N THR A 145 16.63 8.86 4.91
CA THR A 145 15.32 9.02 4.27
C THR A 145 14.74 7.65 3.98
N ILE A 146 13.44 7.51 4.19
CA ILE A 146 12.76 6.23 3.99
C ILE A 146 12.23 6.22 2.56
N ASN A 147 12.80 5.34 1.74
CA ASN A 147 12.41 5.14 0.35
C ASN A 147 11.67 3.80 0.18
N TRP A 148 11.09 3.58 -1.00
CA TRP A 148 10.38 2.34 -1.34
C TRP A 148 11.16 1.06 -1.05
N LYS A 149 12.48 1.06 -1.30
CA LYS A 149 13.34 -0.11 -1.07
C LYS A 149 13.43 -0.43 0.43
N THR A 150 13.56 0.58 1.27
CA THR A 150 13.57 0.41 2.73
C THR A 150 12.20 -0.07 3.23
N VAL A 151 11.11 0.55 2.75
CA VAL A 151 9.73 0.12 3.06
C VAL A 151 9.51 -1.35 2.72
N THR A 152 9.89 -1.76 1.52
CA THR A 152 9.74 -3.15 1.06
C THR A 152 10.51 -4.12 1.95
N LYS A 153 11.76 -3.79 2.33
CA LYS A 153 12.57 -4.66 3.20
C LYS A 153 12.02 -4.82 4.61
N VAL A 154 11.40 -3.76 5.14
CA VAL A 154 10.90 -3.72 6.52
C VAL A 154 9.49 -4.30 6.63
N ILE A 155 8.60 -3.97 5.68
CA ILE A 155 7.17 -4.31 5.77
C ILE A 155 6.85 -5.59 5.01
N ALA A 156 7.35 -5.78 3.78
CA ALA A 156 6.91 -6.88 2.93
C ALA A 156 7.11 -8.29 3.55
N PRO A 157 8.22 -8.59 4.26
CA PRO A 157 8.39 -9.87 4.94
C PRO A 157 7.37 -10.15 6.05
N GLU A 158 6.68 -9.12 6.53
CA GLU A 158 5.72 -9.21 7.62
C GLU A 158 4.29 -9.41 7.12
N ILE A 159 4.03 -9.23 5.82
CA ILE A 159 2.69 -9.31 5.25
C ILE A 159 2.21 -10.76 5.19
N ILE A 160 1.02 -11.00 5.70
CA ILE A 160 0.24 -12.23 5.55
C ILE A 160 -1.04 -11.89 4.80
N ILE A 161 -1.40 -12.75 3.85
CA ILE A 161 -2.67 -12.69 3.14
C ILE A 161 -3.55 -13.81 3.70
N GLY A 162 -4.67 -13.43 4.32
CA GLY A 162 -5.68 -14.34 4.85
C GLY A 162 -6.43 -15.08 3.75
N ALA A 163 -7.13 -16.15 4.11
CA ALA A 163 -7.96 -16.93 3.18
C ALA A 163 -9.17 -16.13 2.64
N ASP A 164 -9.56 -15.07 3.34
CA ASP A 164 -10.56 -14.08 2.94
C ASP A 164 -9.99 -12.96 2.05
N GLY A 165 -8.68 -12.97 1.79
CA GLY A 165 -7.98 -11.96 1.00
C GLY A 165 -7.61 -10.70 1.79
N GLU A 166 -7.87 -10.64 3.11
CA GLU A 166 -7.39 -9.54 3.93
C GLU A 166 -5.87 -9.60 4.08
N MET A 167 -5.22 -8.44 4.08
CA MET A 167 -3.77 -8.32 4.28
C MET A 167 -3.50 -7.69 5.64
N CYS A 168 -2.67 -8.34 6.44
CA CYS A 168 -2.24 -7.84 7.74
C CYS A 168 -0.82 -8.29 8.05
N THR A 169 -0.25 -7.87 9.17
CA THR A 169 1.06 -8.37 9.58
C THR A 169 1.00 -9.71 10.32
N LYS A 170 2.10 -10.47 10.29
CA LYS A 170 2.29 -11.69 11.09
C LYS A 170 1.89 -11.51 12.54
N ARG A 171 2.33 -10.41 13.18
CA ARG A 171 1.98 -10.09 14.57
C ARG A 171 0.48 -9.88 14.77
N ASN A 172 -0.20 -9.24 13.83
CA ASN A 172 -1.65 -9.04 13.91
C ASN A 172 -2.41 -10.38 13.84
N VAL A 173 -1.94 -11.32 13.01
CA VAL A 173 -2.43 -12.71 13.02
C VAL A 173 -2.18 -13.37 14.38
N ASP A 174 -0.96 -13.28 14.92
CA ASP A 174 -0.63 -13.90 16.21
C ASP A 174 -1.46 -13.32 17.37
N GLU A 175 -1.68 -12.02 17.42
CA GLU A 175 -2.51 -11.37 18.46
C GLU A 175 -4.00 -11.70 18.31
N SER A 176 -4.51 -11.77 17.08
CA SER A 176 -5.91 -12.17 16.85
C SER A 176 -6.14 -13.65 17.22
N GLN A 177 -5.21 -14.54 16.88
CA GLN A 177 -5.25 -15.95 17.30
C GLN A 177 -5.09 -16.09 18.82
N ASN A 178 -4.20 -15.31 19.45
CA ASN A 178 -4.04 -15.32 20.91
C ASN A 178 -5.27 -14.75 21.64
N LYS A 179 -6.03 -13.83 21.04
CA LYS A 179 -7.34 -13.38 21.55
C LYS A 179 -8.44 -14.43 21.39
N LEU A 180 -8.29 -15.35 20.44
CA LEU A 180 -9.22 -16.48 20.21
C LEU A 180 -8.88 -17.72 21.04
N LEU A 181 -7.69 -17.80 21.63
CA LEU A 181 -7.45 -18.76 22.71
C LEU A 181 -8.40 -18.37 23.85
N PRO A 182 -9.39 -19.23 24.22
CA PRO A 182 -10.17 -18.97 25.41
C PRO A 182 -9.20 -18.79 26.57
N GLU A 183 -9.49 -17.87 27.48
CA GLU A 183 -8.82 -17.80 28.78
C GLU A 183 -8.59 -19.24 29.24
N ILE A 184 -7.32 -19.62 29.37
CA ILE A 184 -6.99 -20.97 29.85
C ILE A 184 -7.49 -21.00 31.28
N VAL A 185 -8.73 -21.48 31.46
CA VAL A 185 -9.25 -21.82 32.76
C VAL A 185 -8.38 -22.97 33.23
N HIS A 186 -7.50 -22.68 34.18
CA HIS A 186 -6.75 -23.73 34.85
C HIS A 186 -7.74 -24.47 35.76
N ILE A 187 -8.26 -25.58 35.24
CA ILE A 187 -9.08 -26.50 36.01
C ILE A 187 -8.13 -27.34 36.87
N TYR A 188 -8.12 -27.06 38.16
CA TYR A 188 -7.43 -27.89 39.15
C TYR A 188 -8.39 -28.95 39.69
N ILE A 189 -8.06 -30.22 39.50
CA ILE A 189 -8.79 -31.34 40.10
C ILE A 189 -7.97 -31.80 41.31
N ASP A 190 -8.54 -31.68 42.51
CA ASP A 190 -7.91 -32.22 43.73
C ASP A 190 -8.03 -33.75 43.72
N PRO A 191 -6.91 -34.50 43.57
CA PRO A 191 -6.95 -35.95 43.44
C PRO A 191 -7.38 -36.67 44.73
N LYS A 192 -7.44 -35.98 45.87
CA LYS A 192 -7.87 -36.56 47.15
C LYS A 192 -9.37 -36.44 47.38
N THR A 193 -9.99 -35.42 46.80
CA THR A 193 -11.41 -35.09 47.05
C THR A 193 -12.27 -35.16 45.79
N ASN A 194 -11.66 -35.34 44.60
CA ASN A 194 -12.29 -35.19 43.29
C ASN A 194 -13.01 -33.85 43.08
N ALA A 195 -12.67 -32.83 43.88
CA ALA A 195 -13.25 -31.51 43.74
C ALA A 195 -12.59 -30.76 42.56
N ILE A 196 -13.43 -30.15 41.72
CA ILE A 196 -13.00 -29.32 40.58
C ILE A 196 -12.97 -27.87 41.05
N LYS A 197 -11.82 -27.19 40.91
CA LYS A 197 -11.69 -25.74 41.12
C LYS A 197 -11.25 -25.07 39.83
N MET A 198 -11.98 -24.04 39.40
CA MET A 198 -11.57 -23.14 38.33
C MET A 198 -10.71 -22.05 38.96
N ILE A 199 -9.48 -21.87 38.46
CA ILE A 199 -8.57 -20.81 38.90
C ILE A 199 -8.59 -19.72 37.83
N ASP A 200 -9.26 -18.61 38.12
CA ASP A 200 -9.10 -17.37 37.36
C ASP A 200 -7.76 -16.72 37.72
N LYS A 201 -7.02 -16.26 36.71
CA LYS A 201 -5.86 -15.38 36.94
C LYS A 201 -6.39 -13.97 37.18
N ASN A 202 -6.25 -13.48 38.42
CA ASN A 202 -6.25 -12.04 38.70
C ASN A 202 -5.04 -11.37 38.06
#